data_AF-A0A658YTB6-F1
#
_entry.id   AF-A0A658YTB6-F1
#
_cell.length_a   1.000
_cell.length_b   1.000
_cell.length_c   1.000
_cell.angle_alpha   90.00
_cell.angle_beta   90.00
_cell.angle_gamma   90.00
#
_symmetry.space_group_name_H-M   'P 1'
#
loop_
_entity.id
_entity.type
_entity.pdbx_description
1 polymer ?
#
loop_
_entity_poly.entity_id
_entity_poly.type
_entity_poly.pdbx_seq_one_letter_code
_entity_poly.pdbx_strand_id
1 'polypeptide(L)'
;MKYLSPQKFSWGDAPWQIIDLSIAGKVNIQVDNNTIITLGTRLNQQHNEFMMVAKWCEWAIQQDGLQENLQKNLYEILEENQQNKQSEIPQEDLKESLEEIKENILEENLPASRIENRAEALRRMKECLITRRSMLNLSNLGLTSLPENLPPHLIEFYCSKNVLTALPKVMPKWLLVLDCTDNVLILLPKVQPSKLMVLKCYENSIIWLPELSTNLRVINCSENFLQFLPPSMPQYLYKLSCAGNNINSIPDEMLENLTRLKVFDCSSNDLISSPRLPPKLIIYYCGENKFKTVQVPQPQSLKVFDCNGNPWDKDNLPTLLKAVEGLKKQQGLKDLLDFLHKEG
;
A
#
# COMPACT_ATOMS: atom_id res chain seq x y z
N MET A 1 16.58 -26.18 1.12
CA MET A 1 17.73 -26.12 2.05
C MET A 1 17.52 -27.18 3.12
N LYS A 2 18.53 -28.00 3.46
CA LYS A 2 18.44 -28.90 4.61
C LYS A 2 19.28 -28.35 5.77
N TYR A 3 18.69 -28.32 6.96
CA TYR A 3 19.39 -28.02 8.20
C TYR A 3 20.44 -29.10 8.46
N LEU A 4 21.68 -28.68 8.73
CA LEU A 4 22.78 -29.60 9.04
C LEU A 4 23.13 -29.55 10.54
N SER A 5 23.30 -28.34 11.07
CA SER A 5 23.62 -28.09 12.48
C SER A 5 23.32 -26.62 12.82
N PRO A 6 23.45 -26.18 14.10
CA PRO A 6 23.34 -24.77 14.44
C PRO A 6 24.28 -23.94 13.55
N GLN A 7 23.73 -22.91 12.93
CA GLN A 7 24.44 -21.99 12.04
C GLN A 7 25.01 -22.61 10.73
N LYS A 8 24.69 -23.87 10.37
CA LYS A 8 25.12 -24.49 9.10
C LYS A 8 23.97 -25.11 8.30
N PHE A 9 23.92 -24.82 7.00
CA PHE A 9 22.80 -25.17 6.12
C PHE A 9 23.27 -25.64 4.76
N SER A 10 22.60 -26.63 4.16
CA SER A 10 22.82 -26.96 2.74
C SER A 10 21.90 -26.16 1.82
N TRP A 11 22.43 -25.61 0.72
CA TRP A 11 21.68 -24.77 -0.23
C TRP A 11 21.38 -25.42 -1.58
N GLY A 12 21.71 -26.71 -1.74
CA GLY A 12 21.26 -27.56 -2.84
C GLY A 12 21.43 -29.05 -2.50
N ASP A 13 21.31 -29.92 -3.49
CA ASP A 13 21.36 -31.38 -3.29
C ASP A 13 22.79 -31.93 -3.16
N ALA A 14 23.78 -31.10 -3.51
CA ALA A 14 25.17 -31.47 -3.39
C ALA A 14 25.67 -31.26 -1.94
N PRO A 15 26.38 -32.24 -1.35
CA PRO A 15 26.79 -32.19 0.06
C PRO A 15 27.78 -31.06 0.40
N TRP A 16 28.47 -30.51 -0.61
CA TRP A 16 29.42 -29.40 -0.46
C TRP A 16 28.78 -28.01 -0.62
N GLN A 17 27.49 -27.92 -0.93
CA GLN A 17 26.79 -26.64 -1.00
C GLN A 17 26.34 -26.22 0.39
N ILE A 18 27.24 -25.66 1.20
CA ILE A 18 27.00 -25.33 2.61
C ILE A 18 27.08 -23.81 2.84
N ILE A 19 26.14 -23.26 3.60
CA ILE A 19 26.22 -21.92 4.19
C ILE A 19 26.52 -22.09 5.67
N ASP A 20 27.63 -21.52 6.13
CA ASP A 20 28.10 -21.55 7.51
C ASP A 20 28.17 -20.13 8.08
N LEU A 21 27.37 -19.90 9.11
CA LEU A 21 27.20 -18.66 9.86
C LEU A 21 27.83 -18.74 11.25
N SER A 22 28.69 -19.75 11.51
CA SER A 22 29.18 -20.01 12.86
C SER A 22 30.16 -18.98 13.41
N ILE A 23 30.56 -18.03 12.58
CA ILE A 23 31.51 -16.98 12.93
C ILE A 23 30.78 -15.65 12.85
N ALA A 24 30.66 -14.95 13.97
CA ALA A 24 30.02 -13.65 14.05
C ALA A 24 30.65 -12.66 13.05
N GLY A 25 29.80 -12.01 12.24
CA GLY A 25 30.23 -11.06 11.21
C GLY A 25 30.87 -11.70 9.97
N LYS A 26 30.78 -13.03 9.83
CA LYS A 26 31.24 -13.75 8.63
C LYS A 26 30.20 -14.74 8.13
N VAL A 27 30.15 -14.88 6.81
CA VAL A 27 29.32 -15.88 6.13
C VAL A 27 30.22 -16.68 5.22
N ASN A 28 30.33 -17.97 5.50
CA ASN A 28 31.13 -18.91 4.72
C ASN A 28 30.20 -19.67 3.78
N ILE A 29 30.33 -19.46 2.48
CA ILE A 29 29.53 -20.17 1.47
C ILE A 29 30.45 -21.15 0.74
N GLN A 30 30.22 -22.43 0.97
CA GLN A 30 30.83 -23.52 0.24
C GLN A 30 30.01 -23.78 -1.03
N VAL A 31 30.69 -23.72 -2.18
CA VAL A 31 30.08 -23.77 -3.53
C VAL A 31 30.46 -25.05 -4.26
N ASP A 32 31.68 -25.55 -4.05
CA ASP A 32 32.21 -26.78 -4.61
C ASP A 32 33.08 -27.51 -3.56
N ASN A 33 33.65 -28.67 -3.93
CA ASN A 33 34.40 -29.54 -3.03
C ASN A 33 35.69 -28.96 -2.43
N ASN A 34 36.07 -27.71 -2.69
CA ASN A 34 37.20 -27.02 -2.02
C ASN A 34 37.10 -25.49 -1.96
N THR A 35 36.10 -24.88 -2.59
CA THR A 35 35.91 -23.42 -2.62
C THR A 35 35.00 -22.98 -1.48
N ILE A 36 35.60 -22.32 -0.48
CA ILE A 36 34.88 -21.65 0.62
C ILE A 36 35.00 -20.15 0.40
N ILE A 37 33.88 -19.51 0.09
CA ILE A 37 33.79 -18.05 0.03
C ILE A 37 33.58 -17.54 1.46
N THR A 38 34.63 -17.00 2.09
CA THR A 38 34.57 -16.42 3.45
C THR A 38 34.34 -14.92 3.36
N LEU A 39 33.19 -14.47 3.83
CA LEU A 39 32.82 -13.05 3.84
C LEU A 39 33.25 -12.43 5.18
N GLY A 40 33.98 -11.32 5.15
CA GLY A 40 34.43 -10.58 6.33
C GLY A 40 34.29 -9.08 6.12
N THR A 41 34.25 -8.32 7.22
CA THR A 41 33.98 -6.87 7.22
C THR A 41 35.05 -6.07 6.46
N ARG A 42 34.83 -5.82 5.16
CA ARG A 42 35.33 -4.62 4.45
C ARG A 42 34.44 -4.27 3.25
N LEU A 43 34.01 -3.01 3.25
CA LEU A 43 33.14 -2.36 2.27
C LEU A 43 33.72 -2.45 0.85
N ASN A 44 33.06 -3.20 -0.02
CA ASN A 44 33.20 -3.08 -1.48
C ASN A 44 31.84 -3.36 -2.11
N GLN A 45 31.47 -2.71 -3.22
CA GLN A 45 30.09 -2.77 -3.78
C GLN A 45 29.61 -4.19 -4.16
N GLN A 46 30.50 -5.16 -4.33
CA GLN A 46 30.16 -6.58 -4.50
C GLN A 46 29.75 -7.29 -3.18
N HIS A 47 30.01 -6.72 -2.00
CA HIS A 47 29.64 -7.27 -0.69
C HIS A 47 28.18 -6.97 -0.28
N ASN A 48 27.48 -6.06 -0.97
CA ASN A 48 26.13 -5.65 -0.58
C ASN A 48 25.08 -6.75 -0.82
N GLU A 49 25.25 -7.57 -1.87
CA GLU A 49 24.29 -8.61 -2.22
C GLU A 49 24.43 -9.83 -1.31
N PHE A 50 25.65 -10.18 -0.91
CA PHE A 50 25.87 -11.27 0.04
C PHE A 50 25.36 -10.95 1.44
N MET A 51 25.64 -9.73 1.94
CA MET A 51 25.05 -9.25 3.20
C MET A 51 23.52 -9.22 3.13
N MET A 52 22.97 -8.88 1.96
CA MET A 52 21.53 -8.94 1.75
C MET A 52 21.00 -10.36 1.86
N VAL A 53 21.63 -11.32 1.18
CA VAL A 53 21.26 -12.74 1.28
C VAL A 53 21.37 -13.25 2.71
N ALA A 54 22.40 -12.85 3.46
CA ALA A 54 22.56 -13.22 4.86
C ALA A 54 21.40 -12.72 5.72
N LYS A 55 21.05 -11.43 5.63
CA LYS A 55 19.91 -10.84 6.35
C LYS A 55 18.58 -11.50 5.99
N TRP A 56 18.40 -11.89 4.73
CA TRP A 56 17.22 -12.64 4.30
C TRP A 56 17.20 -14.08 4.83
N CYS A 57 18.35 -14.74 4.94
CA CYS A 57 18.45 -16.03 5.61
C CYS A 57 18.10 -15.92 7.09
N GLU A 58 18.61 -14.90 7.78
CA GLU A 58 18.28 -14.59 9.18
C GLU A 58 16.78 -14.32 9.36
N TRP A 59 16.19 -13.46 8.53
CA TRP A 59 14.75 -13.19 8.53
C TRP A 59 13.92 -14.46 8.27
N ALA A 60 14.37 -15.32 7.36
CA ALA A 60 13.63 -16.54 7.03
C ALA A 60 13.64 -17.60 8.14
N ILE A 61 14.57 -17.50 9.11
CA ILE A 61 14.64 -18.39 10.28
C ILE A 61 14.09 -17.76 11.56
N GLN A 62 13.84 -16.44 11.57
CA GLN A 62 13.18 -15.76 12.69
C GLN A 62 11.77 -16.32 12.90
N GLN A 63 11.33 -16.30 14.16
CA GLN A 63 10.00 -16.77 14.57
C GLN A 63 9.06 -15.61 14.95
N ASP A 64 9.46 -14.35 14.75
CA ASP A 64 8.61 -13.19 15.02
C ASP A 64 7.37 -13.28 14.14
N GLY A 65 6.21 -13.47 14.77
CA GLY A 65 4.93 -13.68 14.11
C GLY A 65 4.14 -12.39 13.97
N LEU A 66 2.87 -12.53 13.59
CA LEU A 66 1.97 -11.39 13.39
C LEU A 66 1.88 -10.51 14.64
N GLN A 67 1.73 -11.12 15.82
CA GLN A 67 1.50 -10.40 17.06
C GLN A 67 2.70 -9.53 17.46
N GLU A 68 3.91 -10.07 17.43
CA GLU A 68 5.13 -9.33 17.78
C GLU A 68 5.40 -8.19 16.78
N ASN A 69 5.23 -8.47 15.48
CA ASN A 69 5.43 -7.48 14.43
C ASN A 69 4.40 -6.35 14.50
N LEU A 70 3.15 -6.68 14.79
CA LEU A 70 2.06 -5.70 14.95
C LEU A 70 2.30 -4.82 16.18
N GLN A 71 2.61 -5.42 17.33
CA GLN A 71 2.86 -4.68 18.57
C GLN A 71 4.04 -3.69 18.42
N LYS A 72 5.12 -4.13 17.76
CA LYS A 72 6.25 -3.26 17.45
C LYS A 72 5.84 -2.09 16.55
N ASN A 73 5.09 -2.37 15.47
CA ASN A 73 4.67 -1.33 14.54
C ASN A 73 3.78 -0.29 15.22
N LEU A 74 2.77 -0.72 15.99
CA LEU A 74 1.87 0.16 16.73
C LEU A 74 2.61 1.09 17.70
N TYR A 75 3.62 0.57 18.38
CA TYR A 75 4.49 1.37 19.25
C TYR A 75 5.24 2.46 18.46
N GLU A 76 5.84 2.12 17.32
CA GLU A 76 6.54 3.08 16.46
C GLU A 76 5.59 4.16 15.91
N ILE A 77 4.35 3.81 15.58
CA ILE A 77 3.31 4.75 15.10
C ILE A 77 2.95 5.76 16.18
N LEU A 78 2.71 5.30 17.41
CA LEU A 78 2.37 6.17 18.53
C LEU A 78 3.51 7.12 18.89
N GLU A 79 4.76 6.65 18.87
CA GLU A 79 5.94 7.51 19.06
C GLU A 79 6.07 8.54 17.95
N GLU A 80 5.88 8.14 16.69
CA GLU A 80 5.98 9.06 15.55
C GLU A 80 4.88 10.14 15.62
N ASN A 81 3.66 9.80 16.02
CA ASN A 81 2.58 10.76 16.18
C ASN A 81 2.84 11.79 17.30
N GLN A 82 3.50 11.38 18.38
CA GLN A 82 3.91 12.31 19.44
C GLN A 82 4.95 13.33 18.95
N GLN A 83 5.82 12.92 18.04
CA GLN A 83 6.92 13.74 17.54
C GLN A 83 6.54 14.59 16.33
N ASN A 84 5.68 14.06 15.45
CA ASN A 84 5.22 14.74 14.24
C ASN A 84 3.89 15.44 14.49
N LYS A 85 3.83 16.78 14.34
CA LYS A 85 2.55 17.53 14.24
C LYS A 85 1.81 17.29 12.91
N GLN A 86 2.01 16.14 12.28
CA GLN A 86 1.66 15.90 10.87
C GLN A 86 0.40 15.04 10.72
N SER A 87 -0.03 14.32 11.77
CA SER A 87 -1.37 13.76 11.80
C SER A 87 -2.34 14.84 12.28
N GLU A 88 -3.48 14.95 11.60
CA GLU A 88 -4.61 15.76 12.06
C GLU A 88 -5.41 15.02 13.16
N ILE A 89 -4.96 13.83 13.56
CA ILE A 89 -5.67 12.93 14.49
C ILE A 89 -5.13 13.14 15.91
N PRO A 90 -5.99 13.52 16.88
CA PRO A 90 -5.61 13.60 18.29
C PRO A 90 -5.02 12.28 18.81
N GLN A 91 -4.05 12.37 19.72
CA GLN A 91 -3.30 11.19 20.17
C GLN A 91 -4.21 10.15 20.87
N GLU A 92 -5.23 10.58 21.60
CA GLU A 92 -6.18 9.70 22.28
C GLU A 92 -7.04 8.93 21.27
N ASP A 93 -7.65 9.65 20.32
CA ASP A 93 -8.45 9.07 19.23
C ASP A 93 -7.64 8.08 18.37
N LEU A 94 -6.37 8.41 18.10
CA LEU A 94 -5.47 7.52 17.38
C LEU A 94 -5.23 6.23 18.17
N LYS A 95 -5.01 6.32 19.48
CA LYS A 95 -4.75 5.14 20.30
C LYS A 95 -5.96 4.21 20.34
N GLU A 96 -7.16 4.75 20.46
CA GLU A 96 -8.40 3.97 20.42
C GLU A 96 -8.57 3.27 19.08
N SER A 97 -8.42 4.01 17.97
CA SER A 97 -8.51 3.47 16.61
C SER A 97 -7.49 2.34 16.37
N LEU A 98 -6.27 2.50 16.87
CA LEU A 98 -5.20 1.51 16.71
C LEU A 98 -5.45 0.23 17.51
N GLU A 99 -6.06 0.31 18.69
CA GLU A 99 -6.44 -0.89 19.45
C GLU A 99 -7.56 -1.65 18.75
N GLU A 100 -8.56 -0.97 18.18
CA GLU A 100 -9.60 -1.63 17.37
C GLU A 100 -9.01 -2.32 16.14
N ILE A 101 -8.17 -1.61 15.38
CA ILE A 101 -7.47 -2.18 14.22
C ILE A 101 -6.62 -3.39 14.63
N LYS A 102 -5.94 -3.32 15.78
CA LYS A 102 -5.12 -4.42 16.30
C LYS A 102 -5.96 -5.67 16.58
N GLU A 103 -7.06 -5.55 17.29
CA GLU A 103 -7.92 -6.69 17.62
C GLU A 103 -8.52 -7.30 16.34
N ASN A 104 -9.02 -6.49 15.42
CA ASN A 104 -9.54 -6.95 14.13
C ASN A 104 -8.48 -7.72 13.31
N ILE A 105 -7.26 -7.19 13.19
CA ILE A 105 -6.15 -7.85 12.49
C ILE A 105 -5.85 -9.22 13.12
N LEU A 106 -5.79 -9.29 14.45
CA LEU A 106 -5.47 -10.53 15.15
C LEU A 106 -6.59 -11.57 14.98
N GLU A 107 -7.85 -11.18 15.15
CA GLU A 107 -9.00 -12.09 15.01
C GLU A 107 -9.08 -12.71 13.61
N GLU A 108 -8.91 -11.90 12.56
CA GLU A 108 -9.04 -12.35 11.17
C GLU A 108 -7.82 -13.15 10.67
N ASN A 109 -6.61 -12.83 11.15
CA ASN A 109 -5.37 -13.30 10.54
C ASN A 109 -4.52 -14.24 11.40
N LEU A 110 -4.89 -14.51 12.67
CA LEU A 110 -4.18 -15.49 13.50
C LEU A 110 -4.06 -16.89 12.86
N PRO A 111 -5.08 -17.40 12.13
CA PRO A 111 -4.95 -18.69 11.44
C PRO A 111 -4.01 -18.62 10.23
N ALA A 112 -4.09 -17.55 9.44
CA ALA A 112 -3.31 -17.37 8.20
C ALA A 112 -1.82 -17.09 8.47
N SER A 113 -1.51 -16.38 9.55
CA SER A 113 -0.14 -16.06 9.96
C SER A 113 0.68 -17.27 10.46
N ARG A 114 0.04 -18.41 10.76
CA ARG A 114 0.74 -19.61 11.26
C ARG A 114 1.58 -20.35 10.22
N ILE A 115 1.46 -20.03 8.93
CA ILE A 115 2.14 -20.75 7.84
C ILE A 115 2.82 -19.75 6.90
N GLU A 116 3.81 -19.01 7.41
CA GLU A 116 4.63 -18.16 6.57
C GLU A 116 5.55 -18.99 5.66
N ASN A 117 5.52 -18.74 4.35
CA ASN A 117 6.44 -19.36 3.41
C ASN A 117 7.69 -18.50 3.16
N ARG A 118 8.40 -18.17 4.25
CA ARG A 118 9.64 -17.37 4.21
C ARG A 118 10.75 -18.04 3.39
N ALA A 119 10.78 -19.37 3.35
CA ALA A 119 11.73 -20.14 2.55
C ALA A 119 11.55 -19.90 1.04
N GLU A 120 10.29 -19.86 0.56
CA GLU A 120 10.00 -19.51 -0.83
C GLU A 120 10.29 -18.03 -1.12
N ALA A 121 9.99 -17.12 -0.19
CA ALA A 121 10.36 -15.72 -0.33
C ALA A 121 11.88 -15.55 -0.52
N LEU A 122 12.68 -16.23 0.31
CA LEU A 122 14.14 -16.29 0.19
C LEU A 122 14.59 -16.86 -1.17
N ARG A 123 13.93 -17.93 -1.65
CA ARG A 123 14.22 -18.51 -2.97
C ARG A 123 13.98 -17.51 -4.09
N ARG A 124 12.82 -16.85 -4.10
CA ARG A 124 12.45 -15.85 -5.12
C ARG A 124 13.38 -14.63 -5.12
N MET A 125 13.75 -14.14 -3.92
CA MET A 125 14.72 -13.06 -3.80
C MET A 125 16.08 -13.45 -4.36
N LYS A 126 16.60 -14.64 -4.01
CA LYS A 126 17.88 -15.14 -4.54
C LYS A 126 17.85 -15.25 -6.06
N GLU A 127 16.78 -15.79 -6.62
CA GLU A 127 16.57 -15.88 -8.06
C GLU A 127 16.60 -14.47 -8.70
N CYS A 128 15.92 -13.49 -8.11
CA CYS A 128 15.92 -12.10 -8.56
C CYS A 128 17.34 -11.51 -8.59
N LEU A 129 18.13 -11.71 -7.54
CA LEU A 129 19.51 -11.22 -7.49
C LEU A 129 20.40 -11.87 -8.55
N ILE A 130 20.37 -13.19 -8.66
CA ILE A 130 21.22 -13.97 -9.59
C ILE A 130 20.89 -13.62 -11.03
N THR A 131 19.60 -13.52 -11.36
CA THR A 131 19.11 -13.26 -12.72
C THR A 131 19.02 -11.77 -13.05
N ARG A 132 19.32 -10.88 -12.09
CA ARG A 132 19.23 -9.42 -12.25
C ARG A 132 17.85 -8.96 -12.74
N ARG A 133 16.79 -9.64 -12.30
CA ARG A 133 15.42 -9.27 -12.68
C ARG A 133 15.06 -7.92 -12.08
N SER A 134 14.39 -7.10 -12.87
CA SER A 134 13.83 -5.82 -12.43
C SER A 134 12.58 -5.97 -11.56
N MET A 135 12.02 -7.18 -11.48
CA MET A 135 10.79 -7.51 -10.76
C MET A 135 11.06 -8.55 -9.68
N LEU A 136 10.57 -8.28 -8.46
CA LEU A 136 10.47 -9.27 -7.39
C LEU A 136 9.01 -9.42 -6.97
N ASN A 137 8.52 -10.67 -6.96
CA ASN A 137 7.16 -11.00 -6.53
C ASN A 137 7.18 -11.94 -5.31
N LEU A 138 6.76 -11.42 -4.17
CA LEU A 138 6.61 -12.11 -2.89
C LEU A 138 5.13 -12.28 -2.51
N SER A 139 4.22 -12.16 -3.48
CA SER A 139 2.79 -12.28 -3.22
C SER A 139 2.38 -13.70 -2.83
N ASN A 140 1.33 -13.80 -2.02
CA ASN A 140 0.69 -15.06 -1.59
C ASN A 140 1.65 -16.02 -0.88
N LEU A 141 2.34 -15.52 0.14
CA LEU A 141 3.30 -16.29 0.94
C LEU A 141 2.98 -16.26 2.45
N GLY A 142 1.87 -15.64 2.86
CA GLY A 142 1.45 -15.52 4.25
C GLY A 142 2.44 -14.74 5.13
N LEU A 143 3.32 -13.92 4.54
CA LEU A 143 4.39 -13.24 5.27
C LEU A 143 3.84 -12.24 6.28
N THR A 144 4.38 -12.22 7.49
CA THR A 144 3.99 -11.23 8.52
C THR A 144 4.92 -10.02 8.56
N SER A 145 6.12 -10.14 7.98
CA SER A 145 7.12 -9.09 7.88
C SER A 145 7.96 -9.24 6.62
N LEU A 146 8.72 -8.20 6.28
CA LEU A 146 9.75 -8.23 5.23
C LEU A 146 11.10 -7.76 5.80
N PRO A 147 12.23 -8.28 5.28
CA PRO A 147 13.54 -7.75 5.64
C PRO A 147 13.74 -6.34 5.07
N GLU A 148 14.44 -5.48 5.81
CA GLU A 148 14.69 -4.07 5.46
C GLU A 148 15.46 -3.87 4.14
N ASN A 149 16.18 -4.90 3.69
CA ASN A 149 17.10 -4.80 2.56
C ASN A 149 16.55 -5.54 1.32
N LEU A 150 15.76 -4.83 0.52
CA LEU A 150 15.30 -5.28 -0.79
C LEU A 150 16.37 -5.08 -1.87
N PRO A 151 16.39 -5.89 -2.96
CA PRO A 151 17.31 -5.68 -4.07
C PRO A 151 17.26 -4.25 -4.64
N PRO A 152 18.40 -3.54 -4.76
CA PRO A 152 18.41 -2.10 -5.04
C PRO A 152 18.07 -1.77 -6.51
N HIS A 153 18.12 -2.75 -7.40
CA HIS A 153 17.85 -2.61 -8.83
C HIS A 153 16.38 -2.83 -9.21
N LEU A 154 15.50 -3.06 -8.22
CA LEU A 154 14.09 -3.29 -8.49
C LEU A 154 13.42 -2.05 -9.11
N ILE A 155 12.63 -2.35 -10.13
CA ILE A 155 11.72 -1.45 -10.83
C ILE A 155 10.27 -1.78 -10.43
N GLU A 156 9.98 -3.06 -10.17
CA GLU A 156 8.65 -3.53 -9.80
C GLU A 156 8.73 -4.44 -8.58
N PHE A 157 7.89 -4.19 -7.58
CA PHE A 157 7.83 -4.98 -6.36
C PHE A 157 6.38 -5.32 -6.01
N TYR A 158 6.12 -6.62 -5.94
CA TYR A 158 4.82 -7.18 -5.60
C TYR A 158 4.94 -7.96 -4.28
N CYS A 159 4.13 -7.60 -3.30
CA CYS A 159 4.07 -8.25 -1.99
C CYS A 159 2.61 -8.45 -1.52
N SER A 160 1.68 -8.49 -2.47
CA SER A 160 0.24 -8.60 -2.21
C SER A 160 -0.19 -9.95 -1.64
N LYS A 161 -1.33 -10.00 -0.96
CA LYS A 161 -1.89 -11.22 -0.37
C LYS A 161 -0.95 -11.84 0.66
N ASN A 162 -0.52 -11.03 1.62
CA ASN A 162 0.26 -11.47 2.77
C ASN A 162 -0.40 -10.89 4.04
N VAL A 163 0.26 -11.01 5.19
CA VAL A 163 -0.21 -10.45 6.46
C VAL A 163 0.81 -9.43 6.97
N LEU A 164 1.38 -8.63 6.06
CA LEU A 164 2.43 -7.67 6.39
C LEU A 164 1.85 -6.55 7.25
N THR A 165 2.43 -6.34 8.42
CA THR A 165 2.05 -5.22 9.30
C THR A 165 2.76 -3.93 8.89
N ALA A 166 3.95 -4.03 8.29
CA ALA A 166 4.73 -2.91 7.79
C ALA A 166 5.53 -3.29 6.54
N LEU A 167 5.84 -2.29 5.71
CA LEU A 167 6.82 -2.40 4.63
C LEU A 167 8.22 -1.97 5.12
N PRO A 168 9.30 -2.39 4.43
CA PRO A 168 10.65 -1.89 4.70
C PRO A 168 10.71 -0.37 4.72
N LYS A 169 11.43 0.20 5.70
CA LYS A 169 11.58 1.66 5.85
C LYS A 169 12.32 2.27 4.66
N VAL A 170 13.23 1.51 4.05
CA VAL A 170 14.01 1.94 2.89
C VAL A 170 13.62 1.12 1.66
N MET A 171 12.87 1.73 0.76
CA MET A 171 12.45 1.12 -0.50
C MET A 171 13.48 1.35 -1.63
N PRO A 172 13.55 0.46 -2.64
CA PRO A 172 14.46 0.63 -3.78
C PRO A 172 14.26 1.97 -4.50
N LYS A 173 15.34 2.73 -4.70
CA LYS A 173 15.30 4.11 -5.23
C LYS A 173 14.64 4.22 -6.61
N TRP A 174 14.78 3.19 -7.44
CA TRP A 174 14.31 3.15 -8.83
C TRP A 174 12.96 2.49 -9.02
N LEU A 175 12.28 2.14 -7.92
CA LEU A 175 10.99 1.48 -7.97
C LEU A 175 9.96 2.37 -8.68
N LEU A 176 9.32 1.82 -9.72
CA LEU A 176 8.24 2.43 -10.49
C LEU A 176 6.88 1.88 -10.09
N VAL A 177 6.81 0.60 -9.69
CA VAL A 177 5.57 -0.08 -9.30
C VAL A 177 5.73 -0.73 -7.94
N LEU A 178 4.82 -0.38 -7.03
CA LEU A 178 4.63 -1.03 -5.74
C LEU A 178 3.20 -1.56 -5.64
N ASP A 179 3.07 -2.87 -5.46
CA ASP A 179 1.80 -3.53 -5.17
C ASP A 179 1.90 -4.27 -3.83
N CYS A 180 1.28 -3.69 -2.81
CA CYS A 180 1.15 -4.22 -1.46
C CYS A 180 -0.32 -4.43 -1.07
N THR A 181 -1.17 -4.67 -2.07
CA THR A 181 -2.60 -4.95 -1.92
C THR A 181 -2.86 -6.16 -1.02
N ASP A 182 -3.97 -6.19 -0.27
CA ASP A 182 -4.41 -7.37 0.51
C ASP A 182 -3.33 -7.78 1.52
N ASN A 183 -3.16 -6.90 2.52
CA ASN A 183 -2.23 -7.01 3.66
C ASN A 183 -2.87 -6.34 4.88
N VAL A 184 -2.12 -6.19 5.98
CA VAL A 184 -2.58 -5.51 7.21
C VAL A 184 -1.69 -4.31 7.54
N LEU A 185 -1.26 -3.58 6.50
CA LEU A 185 -0.41 -2.40 6.68
C LEU A 185 -1.20 -1.29 7.35
N ILE A 186 -0.67 -0.76 8.46
CA ILE A 186 -1.27 0.38 9.16
C ILE A 186 -0.76 1.70 8.59
N LEU A 187 0.48 1.72 8.08
CA LEU A 187 1.10 2.86 7.42
C LEU A 187 1.97 2.42 6.25
N LEU A 188 2.19 3.35 5.33
CA LEU A 188 3.24 3.23 4.31
C LEU A 188 4.55 3.86 4.80
N PRO A 189 5.71 3.47 4.25
CA PRO A 189 6.99 4.08 4.60
C PRO A 189 6.96 5.59 4.41
N LYS A 190 7.44 6.34 5.41
CA LYS A 190 7.48 7.81 5.38
C LYS A 190 8.17 8.36 4.13
N VAL A 191 9.28 7.73 3.72
CA VAL A 191 10.04 8.12 2.54
C VAL A 191 9.64 7.25 1.36
N GLN A 192 8.91 7.84 0.42
CA GLN A 192 8.47 7.16 -0.80
C GLN A 192 9.60 7.05 -1.85
N PRO A 193 9.62 6.00 -2.69
CA PRO A 193 10.54 5.93 -3.82
C PRO A 193 10.33 7.11 -4.78
N SER A 194 11.37 7.91 -4.99
CA SER A 194 11.30 9.14 -5.81
C SER A 194 10.83 8.94 -7.26
N LYS A 195 10.87 7.70 -7.77
CA LYS A 195 10.47 7.34 -9.13
C LYS A 195 9.14 6.60 -9.19
N LEU A 196 8.48 6.36 -8.06
CA LEU A 196 7.25 5.59 -8.01
C LEU A 196 6.16 6.22 -8.90
N MET A 197 5.59 5.40 -9.78
CA MET A 197 4.55 5.78 -10.74
C MET A 197 3.21 5.10 -10.44
N VAL A 198 3.25 3.91 -9.87
CA VAL A 198 2.06 3.12 -9.51
C VAL A 198 2.20 2.66 -8.07
N LEU A 199 1.24 3.07 -7.24
CA LEU A 199 1.07 2.60 -5.88
C LEU A 199 -0.29 1.90 -5.76
N LYS A 200 -0.28 0.63 -5.39
CA LYS A 200 -1.48 -0.14 -5.03
C LYS A 200 -1.33 -0.66 -3.61
N CYS A 201 -2.18 -0.17 -2.72
CA CYS A 201 -2.28 -0.52 -1.31
C CYS A 201 -3.75 -0.71 -0.91
N TYR A 202 -4.56 -1.24 -1.83
CA TYR A 202 -5.96 -1.61 -1.60
C TYR A 202 -6.06 -2.72 -0.55
N GLU A 203 -7.16 -2.78 0.21
CA GLU A 203 -7.38 -3.81 1.25
C GLU A 203 -6.20 -3.88 2.23
N ASN A 204 -6.07 -2.83 3.04
CA ASN A 204 -5.10 -2.74 4.13
C ASN A 204 -5.77 -2.02 5.32
N SER A 205 -5.01 -1.70 6.36
CA SER A 205 -5.51 -0.97 7.53
C SER A 205 -4.93 0.45 7.61
N ILE A 206 -4.68 1.09 6.47
CA ILE A 206 -3.95 2.37 6.41
C ILE A 206 -4.83 3.49 6.96
N ILE A 207 -4.33 4.18 7.98
CA ILE A 207 -5.04 5.28 8.65
C ILE A 207 -4.70 6.67 8.11
N TRP A 208 -3.50 6.85 7.54
CA TRP A 208 -3.13 8.03 6.76
C TRP A 208 -2.04 7.71 5.73
N LEU A 209 -1.95 8.53 4.68
CA LEU A 209 -0.89 8.43 3.67
C LEU A 209 0.28 9.36 4.03
N PRO A 210 1.54 8.93 3.79
CA PRO A 210 2.71 9.81 3.91
C PRO A 210 2.75 10.80 2.74
N GLU A 211 3.76 11.68 2.72
CA GLU A 211 4.05 12.48 1.54
C GLU A 211 4.34 11.57 0.33
N LEU A 212 3.57 11.77 -0.73
CA LEU A 212 3.57 10.90 -1.89
C LEU A 212 4.58 11.34 -2.95
N SER A 213 5.14 10.38 -3.69
CA SER A 213 6.05 10.68 -4.80
C SER A 213 5.38 11.53 -5.87
N THR A 214 6.02 12.63 -6.27
CA THR A 214 5.49 13.56 -7.27
C THR A 214 5.32 12.96 -8.67
N ASN A 215 5.96 11.80 -8.94
CA ASN A 215 5.87 11.07 -10.21
C ASN A 215 4.68 10.11 -10.30
N LEU A 216 3.91 9.96 -9.22
CA LEU A 216 2.78 9.04 -9.19
C LEU A 216 1.74 9.38 -10.26
N ARG A 217 1.26 8.31 -10.89
CA ARG A 217 0.29 8.32 -11.98
C ARG A 217 -0.96 7.55 -11.60
N VAL A 218 -0.80 6.50 -10.79
CA VAL A 218 -1.88 5.67 -10.24
C VAL A 218 -1.70 5.56 -8.75
N ILE A 219 -2.77 5.85 -8.03
CA ILE A 219 -2.92 5.48 -6.62
C ILE A 219 -4.21 4.67 -6.50
N ASN A 220 -4.11 3.49 -5.90
CA ASN A 220 -5.25 2.79 -5.34
C ASN A 220 -5.00 2.52 -3.86
N CYS A 221 -5.69 3.26 -3.00
CA CYS A 221 -5.71 3.14 -1.55
C CYS A 221 -7.14 2.88 -1.04
N SER A 222 -7.95 2.18 -1.85
CA SER A 222 -9.34 1.87 -1.49
C SER A 222 -9.38 0.78 -0.40
N GLU A 223 -10.48 0.63 0.34
CA GLU A 223 -10.65 -0.35 1.42
C GLU A 223 -9.53 -0.25 2.47
N ASN A 224 -9.50 0.91 3.14
CA ASN A 224 -8.57 1.28 4.20
C ASN A 224 -9.34 2.14 5.23
N PHE A 225 -8.64 2.71 6.22
CA PHE A 225 -9.24 3.56 7.27
C PHE A 225 -8.82 5.03 7.13
N LEU A 226 -8.60 5.52 5.90
CA LEU A 226 -8.20 6.91 5.68
C LEU A 226 -9.32 7.87 6.07
N GLN A 227 -9.02 8.84 6.93
CA GLN A 227 -9.95 9.92 7.27
C GLN A 227 -9.81 11.15 6.37
N PHE A 228 -8.64 11.28 5.73
CA PHE A 228 -8.31 12.38 4.83
C PHE A 228 -7.29 11.92 3.78
N LEU A 229 -7.26 12.62 2.65
CA LEU A 229 -6.18 12.54 1.68
C LEU A 229 -5.10 13.57 2.02
N PRO A 230 -3.81 13.32 1.70
CA PRO A 230 -2.76 14.29 1.97
C PRO A 230 -3.01 15.56 1.13
N PRO A 231 -2.80 16.76 1.70
CA PRO A 231 -3.17 18.03 1.05
C PRO A 231 -2.44 18.28 -0.27
N SER A 232 -1.23 17.73 -0.42
CA SER A 232 -0.44 17.79 -1.64
C SER A 232 -0.49 16.47 -2.39
N MET A 233 -1.42 16.38 -3.34
CA MET A 233 -1.55 15.21 -4.23
C MET A 233 -0.65 15.35 -5.48
N PRO A 234 -0.04 14.24 -5.97
CA PRO A 234 0.82 14.29 -7.16
C PRO A 234 0.09 14.80 -8.42
N GLN A 235 0.59 15.90 -8.99
CA GLN A 235 -0.07 16.60 -10.12
C GLN A 235 -0.13 15.77 -11.43
N TYR A 236 0.67 14.71 -11.55
CA TYR A 236 0.70 13.82 -12.72
C TYR A 236 -0.28 12.64 -12.63
N LEU A 237 -1.09 12.55 -11.57
CA LEU A 237 -2.09 11.50 -11.41
C LEU A 237 -3.06 11.46 -12.58
N TYR A 238 -3.26 10.26 -13.12
CA TYR A 238 -4.34 9.98 -14.07
C TYR A 238 -5.47 9.16 -13.44
N LYS A 239 -5.16 8.38 -12.39
CA LYS A 239 -6.13 7.58 -11.65
C LYS A 239 -5.89 7.68 -10.14
N LEU A 240 -6.95 8.02 -9.41
CA LEU A 240 -7.01 8.01 -7.96
C LEU A 240 -8.24 7.19 -7.54
N SER A 241 -8.02 6.21 -6.67
CA SER A 241 -9.07 5.39 -6.07
C SER A 241 -8.84 5.37 -4.56
N CYS A 242 -9.79 5.92 -3.82
CA CYS A 242 -9.85 5.95 -2.36
C CYS A 242 -11.23 5.50 -1.86
N ALA A 243 -11.88 4.60 -2.60
CA ALA A 243 -13.19 4.07 -2.23
C ALA A 243 -13.11 3.27 -0.93
N GLY A 244 -14.22 3.10 -0.19
CA GLY A 244 -14.21 2.27 1.02
C GLY A 244 -13.23 2.78 2.08
N ASN A 245 -13.33 4.06 2.43
CA ASN A 245 -12.53 4.69 3.48
C ASN A 245 -13.45 5.53 4.38
N ASN A 246 -12.90 6.24 5.37
CA ASN A 246 -13.64 7.10 6.29
C ASN A 246 -13.44 8.60 5.96
N ILE A 247 -13.26 8.94 4.67
CA ILE A 247 -12.98 10.31 4.26
C ILE A 247 -14.26 11.13 4.35
N ASN A 248 -14.24 12.18 5.17
CA ASN A 248 -15.41 13.04 5.39
C ASN A 248 -15.43 14.33 4.54
N SER A 249 -14.27 14.72 4.00
CA SER A 249 -14.11 15.93 3.20
C SER A 249 -12.94 15.82 2.23
N ILE A 250 -13.09 16.47 1.07
CA ILE A 250 -12.04 16.61 0.07
C ILE A 250 -12.00 18.09 -0.35
N PRO A 251 -10.89 18.81 -0.10
CA PRO A 251 -10.79 20.22 -0.48
C PRO A 251 -10.84 20.42 -1.99
N ASP A 252 -11.60 21.42 -2.46
CA ASP A 252 -11.71 21.77 -3.88
C ASP A 252 -10.34 22.07 -4.51
N GLU A 253 -9.51 22.85 -3.81
CA GLU A 253 -8.17 23.25 -4.27
C GLU A 253 -7.26 22.04 -4.55
N MET A 254 -7.43 20.94 -3.80
CA MET A 254 -6.65 19.72 -3.98
C MET A 254 -7.00 19.06 -5.31
N LEU A 255 -8.29 18.89 -5.62
CA LEU A 255 -8.73 18.23 -6.86
C LEU A 255 -8.55 19.13 -8.08
N GLU A 256 -8.81 20.44 -8.00
CA GLU A 256 -8.65 21.36 -9.13
C GLU A 256 -7.23 21.32 -9.73
N ASN A 257 -6.22 21.13 -8.87
CA ASN A 257 -4.82 21.02 -9.27
C ASN A 257 -4.47 19.70 -10.00
N LEU A 258 -5.32 18.67 -9.90
CA LEU A 258 -5.13 17.38 -10.57
C LEU A 258 -5.64 17.41 -12.02
N THR A 259 -5.12 18.35 -12.81
CA THR A 259 -5.57 18.62 -14.19
C THR A 259 -5.41 17.43 -15.17
N ARG A 260 -4.64 16.41 -14.78
CA ARG A 260 -4.43 15.17 -15.56
C ARG A 260 -5.34 14.02 -15.14
N LEU A 261 -6.08 14.16 -14.03
CA LEU A 261 -6.92 13.10 -13.49
C LEU A 261 -8.04 12.75 -14.47
N LYS A 262 -8.15 11.46 -14.77
CA LYS A 262 -9.14 10.89 -15.70
C LYS A 262 -10.15 10.01 -15.01
N VAL A 263 -9.71 9.31 -13.96
CA VAL A 263 -10.53 8.42 -13.17
C VAL A 263 -10.38 8.81 -11.72
N PHE A 264 -11.51 9.13 -11.09
CA PHE A 264 -11.57 9.40 -9.67
C PHE A 264 -12.67 8.54 -9.06
N ASP A 265 -12.28 7.75 -8.07
CA ASP A 265 -13.18 6.91 -7.31
C ASP A 265 -13.04 7.24 -5.82
N CYS A 266 -14.10 7.81 -5.26
CA CYS A 266 -14.27 8.09 -3.85
C CYS A 266 -15.60 7.53 -3.33
N SER A 267 -16.11 6.45 -3.94
CA SER A 267 -17.34 5.82 -3.45
C SER A 267 -17.17 5.26 -2.04
N SER A 268 -18.27 5.00 -1.34
CA SER A 268 -18.25 4.33 -0.02
C SER A 268 -17.33 5.06 0.96
N ASN A 269 -17.61 6.34 1.18
CA ASN A 269 -16.92 7.21 2.13
C ASN A 269 -17.96 8.03 2.92
N ASP A 270 -17.48 8.87 3.83
CA ASP A 270 -18.33 9.74 4.67
C ASP A 270 -18.43 11.17 4.11
N LEU A 271 -18.23 11.38 2.81
CA LEU A 271 -18.18 12.71 2.22
C LEU A 271 -19.54 13.40 2.27
N ILE A 272 -19.60 14.57 2.90
CA ILE A 272 -20.84 15.35 3.07
C ILE A 272 -21.06 16.29 1.88
N SER A 273 -19.98 16.83 1.31
CA SER A 273 -20.02 17.76 0.19
C SER A 273 -19.29 17.21 -1.02
N SER A 274 -19.94 17.21 -2.18
CA SER A 274 -19.27 16.92 -3.46
C SER A 274 -18.18 17.96 -3.71
N PRO A 275 -16.94 17.54 -4.05
CA PRO A 275 -15.89 18.49 -4.40
C PRO A 275 -16.04 18.98 -5.84
N ARG A 276 -15.35 20.07 -6.19
CA ARG A 276 -15.25 20.54 -7.57
C ARG A 276 -14.33 19.64 -8.37
N LEU A 277 -14.85 19.12 -9.49
CA LEU A 277 -14.15 18.13 -10.30
C LEU A 277 -13.15 18.76 -11.28
N PRO A 278 -12.02 18.08 -11.56
CA PRO A 278 -11.09 18.51 -12.61
C PRO A 278 -11.78 18.57 -13.99
N PRO A 279 -11.47 19.55 -14.84
CA PRO A 279 -12.18 19.77 -16.11
C PRO A 279 -12.02 18.63 -17.13
N LYS A 280 -11.01 17.78 -16.93
CA LYS A 280 -10.63 16.68 -17.83
C LYS A 280 -11.05 15.30 -17.31
N LEU A 281 -11.80 15.23 -16.20
CA LEU A 281 -12.26 13.99 -15.58
C LEU A 281 -13.25 13.25 -16.50
N ILE A 282 -13.04 11.95 -16.68
CA ILE A 282 -13.84 11.11 -17.58
C ILE A 282 -14.75 10.18 -16.79
N ILE A 283 -14.24 9.63 -15.68
CA ILE A 283 -14.94 8.66 -14.85
C ILE A 283 -14.93 9.17 -13.42
N TYR A 284 -16.11 9.31 -12.85
CA TYR A 284 -16.31 9.70 -11.47
C TYR A 284 -17.24 8.69 -10.77
N TYR A 285 -16.70 7.99 -9.78
CA TYR A 285 -17.47 7.15 -8.87
C TYR A 285 -17.49 7.83 -7.50
N CYS A 286 -18.68 8.17 -7.03
CA CYS A 286 -18.91 8.82 -5.74
C CYS A 286 -20.19 8.31 -5.08
N GLY A 287 -20.63 7.11 -5.44
CA GLY A 287 -21.76 6.46 -4.80
C GLY A 287 -21.50 6.17 -3.32
N GLU A 288 -22.54 5.86 -2.55
CA GLU A 288 -22.46 5.51 -1.14
C GLU A 288 -21.70 6.55 -0.30
N ASN A 289 -22.06 7.83 -0.45
CA ASN A 289 -21.56 8.95 0.34
C ASN A 289 -22.72 9.65 1.07
N LYS A 290 -22.49 10.83 1.65
CA LYS A 290 -23.50 11.64 2.35
C LYS A 290 -23.90 12.87 1.56
N PHE A 291 -23.78 12.84 0.23
CA PHE A 291 -24.12 13.99 -0.61
C PHE A 291 -25.61 14.28 -0.63
N LYS A 292 -25.95 15.52 -0.27
CA LYS A 292 -27.30 16.09 -0.43
C LYS A 292 -27.47 16.83 -1.77
N THR A 293 -26.35 17.23 -2.35
CA THR A 293 -26.26 17.98 -3.60
C THR A 293 -24.92 17.71 -4.27
N VAL A 294 -24.74 18.20 -5.49
CA VAL A 294 -23.50 18.09 -6.24
C VAL A 294 -23.06 19.45 -6.76
N GLN A 295 -21.76 19.66 -6.92
CA GLN A 295 -21.23 20.89 -7.50
C GLN A 295 -21.56 20.97 -8.99
N VAL A 296 -21.84 22.18 -9.49
CA VAL A 296 -22.12 22.43 -10.92
C VAL A 296 -21.29 23.62 -11.43
N PRO A 297 -20.91 23.65 -12.72
CA PRO A 297 -21.19 22.65 -13.76
C PRO A 297 -20.30 21.41 -13.64
N GLN A 298 -20.81 20.28 -14.14
CA GLN A 298 -20.03 19.06 -14.30
C GLN A 298 -19.04 19.18 -15.47
N PRO A 299 -17.87 18.50 -15.43
CA PRO A 299 -16.92 18.51 -16.54
C PRO A 299 -17.57 17.98 -17.83
N GLN A 300 -17.43 18.71 -18.94
CA GLN A 300 -17.96 18.28 -20.25
C GLN A 300 -17.33 16.96 -20.76
N SER A 301 -16.18 16.58 -20.21
CA SER A 301 -15.49 15.33 -20.56
C SER A 301 -16.01 14.10 -19.82
N LEU A 302 -16.93 14.28 -18.86
CA LEU A 302 -17.44 13.22 -18.00
C LEU A 302 -18.31 12.23 -18.81
N LYS A 303 -17.92 10.95 -18.75
CA LYS A 303 -18.57 9.82 -19.44
C LYS A 303 -19.14 8.79 -18.49
N VAL A 304 -18.74 8.79 -17.22
CA VAL A 304 -19.32 7.92 -16.20
C VAL A 304 -19.45 8.75 -14.95
N PHE A 305 -20.66 8.77 -14.38
CA PHE A 305 -20.96 9.46 -13.15
C PHE A 305 -21.83 8.56 -12.28
N ASP A 306 -21.19 7.79 -11.41
CA ASP A 306 -21.89 6.96 -10.44
C ASP A 306 -22.03 7.68 -9.12
N CYS A 307 -23.27 8.02 -8.77
CA CYS A 307 -23.60 8.75 -7.57
C CYS A 307 -24.71 8.05 -6.76
N ASN A 308 -24.97 6.77 -7.04
CA ASN A 308 -26.00 5.98 -6.33
C ASN A 308 -25.73 5.92 -4.81
N GLY A 309 -26.76 5.64 -4.01
CA GLY A 309 -26.58 5.52 -2.54
C GLY A 309 -26.25 6.83 -1.82
N ASN A 310 -26.51 8.00 -2.42
CA ASN A 310 -26.40 9.30 -1.75
C ASN A 310 -27.77 9.81 -1.26
N PRO A 311 -27.84 10.45 -0.08
CA PRO A 311 -29.08 10.99 0.48
C PRO A 311 -29.46 12.34 -0.15
N TRP A 312 -29.89 12.31 -1.41
CA TRP A 312 -30.28 13.51 -2.17
C TRP A 312 -31.37 14.31 -1.46
N ASP A 313 -31.27 15.64 -1.57
CA ASP A 313 -32.17 16.57 -0.90
C ASP A 313 -33.04 17.33 -1.90
N LYS A 314 -34.36 17.34 -1.64
CA LYS A 314 -35.38 17.97 -2.50
C LYS A 314 -35.22 19.49 -2.56
N ASP A 315 -34.61 20.10 -1.56
CA ASP A 315 -34.36 21.54 -1.55
C ASP A 315 -33.29 21.91 -2.60
N ASN A 316 -32.55 20.93 -3.14
CA ASN A 316 -31.50 21.10 -4.15
C ASN A 316 -31.92 20.68 -5.59
N LEU A 317 -33.22 20.47 -5.85
CA LEU A 317 -33.70 20.00 -7.17
C LEU A 317 -33.15 20.78 -8.38
N PRO A 318 -33.11 22.13 -8.40
CA PRO A 318 -32.58 22.87 -9.55
C PRO A 318 -31.12 22.53 -9.86
N THR A 319 -30.30 22.36 -8.82
CA THR A 319 -28.88 22.01 -8.94
C THR A 319 -28.71 20.57 -9.42
N LEU A 320 -29.48 19.64 -8.87
CA LEU A 320 -29.46 18.23 -9.25
C LEU A 320 -29.90 18.02 -10.70
N LEU A 321 -30.96 18.70 -11.15
CA LEU A 321 -31.43 18.67 -12.55
C LEU A 321 -30.34 19.17 -13.51
N LYS A 322 -29.66 20.27 -13.15
CA LYS A 322 -28.55 20.81 -13.95
C LYS A 322 -27.34 19.88 -13.98
N ALA A 323 -27.08 19.16 -12.89
CA ALA A 323 -25.95 18.24 -12.82
C ALA A 323 -26.13 17.02 -13.74
N VAL A 324 -27.36 16.52 -13.89
CA VAL A 324 -27.67 15.38 -14.77
C VAL A 324 -27.97 15.79 -16.21
N GLU A 325 -28.00 17.08 -16.51
CA GLU A 325 -28.23 17.61 -17.85
C GLU A 325 -27.13 17.12 -18.80
N GLY A 326 -27.52 16.36 -19.83
CA GLY A 326 -26.57 15.72 -20.76
C GLY A 326 -25.93 14.42 -20.25
N LEU A 327 -26.15 14.03 -18.99
CA LEU A 327 -25.60 12.80 -18.41
C LEU A 327 -26.61 11.65 -18.31
N LYS A 328 -27.87 11.83 -18.72
CA LYS A 328 -28.98 10.85 -18.57
C LYS A 328 -28.72 9.41 -19.06
N LYS A 329 -27.66 9.16 -19.85
CA LYS A 329 -27.28 7.83 -20.35
C LYS A 329 -26.07 7.21 -19.64
N GLN A 330 -25.48 7.89 -18.64
CA GLN A 330 -24.33 7.37 -17.92
C GLN A 330 -24.72 6.28 -16.92
N GLN A 331 -23.79 5.36 -16.69
CA GLN A 331 -23.90 4.36 -15.63
C GLN A 331 -23.86 5.06 -14.27
N GLY A 332 -24.67 4.56 -13.32
CA GLY A 332 -24.61 4.98 -11.92
C GLY A 332 -25.49 6.17 -11.53
N LEU A 333 -26.40 6.58 -12.42
CA LEU A 333 -27.37 7.67 -12.18
C LEU A 333 -28.75 7.20 -11.72
N LYS A 334 -28.96 5.89 -11.57
CA LYS A 334 -30.28 5.30 -11.39
C LYS A 334 -31.01 5.90 -10.20
N ASP A 335 -30.36 5.95 -9.03
CA ASP A 335 -30.99 6.44 -7.80
C ASP A 335 -31.29 7.94 -7.87
N LEU A 336 -30.40 8.72 -8.49
CA LEU A 336 -30.61 10.15 -8.68
C LEU A 336 -31.75 10.43 -9.66
N LEU A 337 -31.84 9.68 -10.77
CA LEU A 337 -32.95 9.81 -11.71
C LEU A 337 -34.27 9.36 -11.09
N ASP A 338 -34.28 8.27 -10.32
CA ASP A 338 -35.45 7.79 -9.60
C ASP A 338 -35.90 8.79 -8.52
N PHE A 339 -34.96 9.44 -7.84
CA PHE A 339 -35.24 10.54 -6.90
C PHE A 339 -35.86 11.75 -7.62
N LEU A 340 -35.24 12.21 -8.71
CA LEU A 340 -35.75 13.33 -9.49
C LEU A 340 -37.17 13.05 -10.00
N HIS A 341 -37.42 11.86 -10.56
CA HIS A 341 -38.76 11.48 -11.03
C HIS A 341 -39.83 11.45 -9.92
N LYS A 342 -39.46 11.18 -8.66
CA LYS A 342 -40.40 11.18 -7.53
C LYS A 342 -40.75 12.59 -7.07
N GLU A 343 -39.80 13.52 -7.13
CA GLU A 343 -39.95 14.87 -6.57
C GLU A 343 -40.47 15.91 -7.58
N GLY A 344 -40.52 15.59 -8.88
CA GLY A 344 -41.15 16.41 -9.92
C GLY A 344 -40.22 16.73 -11.08
#